data_AF-A0A7C5J1W8-F1
#
_entry.id   AF-A0A7C5J1W8-F1
#
_cell.length_a   1.000
_cell.length_b   1.000
_cell.length_c   1.000
_cell.angle_alpha   90.00
_cell.angle_beta   90.00
_cell.angle_gamma   90.00
#
_symmetry.space_group_name_H-M   'P 1'
#
loop_
_entity.id
_entity.type
_entity.pdbx_description
1 polymer ?
#
loop_
_entity_poly.entity_id
_entity_poly.type
_entity_poly.pdbx_seq_one_letter_code
_entity_poly.pdbx_strand_id
1 'polypeptide(L)' 'MPAYATAAETQPFDASQEKYQEMVSFLESGPSLGMGHHELEEYVVEHGLELLRRMFQGHLDVRAAAEQVVKVRGS' A
#
# COMPACT_ATOMS: atom_id res chain seq x y z
N MET A 1 16.72 -30.57 -2.32
CA MET A 1 16.64 -29.34 -1.51
C MET A 1 15.98 -28.27 -2.39
N PRO A 2 14.70 -27.93 -2.21
CA PRO A 2 14.12 -26.85 -3.00
C PRO A 2 14.73 -25.53 -2.51
N ALA A 3 15.19 -24.72 -3.46
CA ALA A 3 15.59 -23.35 -3.20
C ALA A 3 14.40 -22.65 -2.53
N TYR A 4 14.60 -22.15 -1.31
CA TYR A 4 13.62 -21.25 -0.69
C TYR A 4 13.41 -20.12 -1.67
N ALA A 5 12.21 -20.03 -2.21
CA ALA A 5 11.78 -18.92 -3.04
C ALA A 5 12.29 -17.65 -2.37
N THR A 6 13.18 -16.93 -3.06
CA THR A 6 13.51 -15.55 -2.73
C THR A 6 12.18 -14.90 -2.42
N ALA A 7 11.98 -14.50 -1.16
CA ALA A 7 10.78 -13.77 -0.75
C ALA A 7 10.50 -12.78 -1.87
N ALA A 8 9.35 -12.93 -2.53
CA ALA A 8 8.98 -12.12 -3.67
C ALA A 8 9.41 -10.69 -3.32
N GLU A 9 10.26 -10.07 -4.15
CA GLU A 9 10.71 -8.72 -3.93
C GLU A 9 9.45 -7.86 -3.93
N THR A 10 8.86 -7.66 -2.75
CA THR A 10 7.62 -6.90 -2.60
C THR A 10 7.97 -5.51 -3.06
N GLN A 11 7.40 -5.08 -4.18
CA GLN A 11 7.68 -3.75 -4.67
C GLN A 11 7.09 -2.78 -3.64
N PRO A 12 7.86 -1.80 -3.13
CA PRO A 12 7.46 -1.01 -1.98
C PRO A 12 6.08 -0.34 -2.10
N PHE A 13 5.60 -0.10 -3.32
CA PHE A 13 4.35 0.59 -3.59
C PHE A 13 3.18 -0.31 -4.04
N ASP A 14 3.37 -1.62 -4.19
CA ASP A 14 2.31 -2.52 -4.68
C ASP A 14 1.05 -2.43 -3.82
N ALA A 15 1.19 -2.45 -2.48
CA ALA A 15 0.06 -2.36 -1.57
C ALA A 15 -0.72 -1.03 -1.68
N SER A 16 -0.03 0.07 -1.99
CA SER A 16 -0.69 1.36 -2.26
C SER A 16 -1.36 1.40 -3.63
N GLN A 17 -0.74 0.77 -4.64
CA GLN A 17 -1.31 0.66 -5.98
C GLN A 17 -2.58 -0.20 -5.98
N GLU A 18 -2.56 -1.33 -5.28
CA GLU A 18 -3.74 -2.19 -5.08
C GLU A 18 -4.86 -1.42 -4.38
N LYS A 19 -4.55 -0.66 -3.32
CA LYS A 19 -5.57 0.13 -2.60
C LYS A 19 -6.19 1.20 -3.48
N TYR A 20 -5.38 1.88 -4.28
CA TYR A 20 -5.86 2.87 -5.23
C TYR A 20 -6.81 2.24 -6.26
N GLN A 21 -6.43 1.10 -6.85
CA GLN A 21 -7.25 0.38 -7.82
C GLN A 21 -8.57 -0.13 -7.21
N GLU A 22 -8.55 -0.61 -5.96
CA GLU A 22 -9.74 -0.99 -5.20
C GLU A 22 -10.71 0.18 -5.08
N MET A 23 -10.21 1.36 -4.69
CA MET A 23 -11.03 2.57 -4.55
C MET A 23 -11.63 3.01 -5.89
N VAL A 24 -10.84 3.04 -6.96
CA VAL A 24 -11.33 3.38 -8.31
C VAL A 24 -12.43 2.39 -8.74
N SER A 25 -12.17 1.10 -8.59
CA SER A 25 -13.12 0.05 -8.97
C SER A 25 -14.44 0.16 -8.20
N PHE A 26 -14.39 0.50 -6.92
CA PHE A 26 -15.59 0.77 -6.13
C PHE A 26 -16.32 2.03 -6.60
N LEU A 27 -15.61 3.13 -6.82
CA LEU A 27 -16.21 4.40 -7.23
C LEU A 27 -16.85 4.31 -8.63
N GLU A 28 -16.36 3.44 -9.50
CA GLU A 28 -16.95 3.13 -10.82
C GLU A 28 -18.08 2.08 -10.77
N SER A 29 -18.33 1.48 -9.60
CA SER A 29 -19.29 0.37 -9.46
C SER A 29 -20.75 0.82 -9.41
N GLY A 30 -21.68 -0.09 -9.74
CA GLY A 30 -23.12 0.17 -9.59
C GLY A 30 -23.55 0.62 -8.17
N PRO A 31 -23.02 0.01 -7.09
CA PRO A 31 -23.28 0.46 -5.72
C PRO A 31 -22.94 1.93 -5.45
N SER A 32 -21.75 2.41 -5.86
CA SER A 32 -21.35 3.80 -5.60
C SER A 32 -22.23 4.82 -6.32
N LEU A 33 -22.74 4.47 -7.51
CA LEU A 33 -23.66 5.32 -8.28
C LEU A 33 -25.01 5.53 -7.58
N GLY A 34 -25.39 4.61 -6.66
CA GLY A 34 -26.60 4.72 -5.85
C GLY A 34 -26.41 5.48 -4.53
N MET A 35 -25.17 5.81 -4.16
CA MET A 35 -24.86 6.45 -2.88
C MET A 35 -25.09 7.97 -2.92
N GLY A 36 -25.45 8.52 -1.78
CA GLY A 36 -25.50 9.95 -1.56
C GLY A 36 -24.11 10.58 -1.52
N HIS A 37 -24.04 11.89 -1.76
CA HIS A 37 -22.77 12.63 -1.75
C HIS A 37 -21.98 12.46 -0.46
N HIS A 38 -22.64 12.56 0.70
CA HIS A 38 -22.00 12.41 2.00
C HIS A 38 -21.39 11.01 2.21
N GLU A 39 -22.06 9.97 1.75
CA GLU A 39 -21.57 8.59 1.87
C GLU A 39 -20.34 8.36 0.97
N LEU A 40 -20.31 8.99 -0.21
CA LEU A 40 -19.13 8.96 -1.09
C LEU A 40 -17.97 9.75 -0.49
N GLU A 41 -18.22 10.91 0.11
CA GLU A 41 -17.19 11.68 0.81
C GLU A 41 -16.58 10.89 1.97
N GLU A 42 -17.41 10.26 2.80
CA GLU A 42 -16.97 9.40 3.90
C GLU A 42 -16.10 8.24 3.40
N TYR A 43 -16.57 7.52 2.37
CA TYR A 43 -15.80 6.46 1.73
C TYR A 43 -14.43 6.94 1.23
N VAL A 44 -14.40 8.06 0.50
CA VAL A 44 -13.16 8.61 -0.08
C VAL A 44 -12.18 9.04 1.02
N VAL A 45 -12.66 9.67 2.09
CA VAL A 45 -11.81 10.10 3.21
C VAL A 45 -11.24 8.89 3.94
N GLU A 46 -12.08 7.93 4.33
CA GLU A 46 -11.65 6.76 5.09
C GLU A 46 -10.65 5.91 4.30
N HIS A 47 -11.00 5.57 3.05
CA HIS A 47 -10.14 4.73 2.22
C HIS A 47 -8.89 5.47 1.72
N GLY A 48 -9.00 6.80 1.53
CA GLY A 48 -7.89 7.66 1.15
C GLY A 48 -6.81 7.75 2.23
N LEU A 49 -7.19 7.79 3.51
CA LEU A 49 -6.23 7.77 4.61
C LEU A 49 -5.44 6.45 4.65
N GLU A 50 -6.09 5.32 4.38
CA GLU A 50 -5.39 4.03 4.29
C GLU A 50 -4.47 3.97 3.06
N LEU A 51 -4.86 4.55 1.92
CA LEU A 51 -3.97 4.70 0.76
C LEU A 51 -2.72 5.50 1.13
N LEU A 52 -2.88 6.67 1.77
CA LEU A 52 -1.76 7.52 2.20
C LEU A 52 -0.85 6.79 3.20
N ARG A 53 -1.43 6.04 4.15
CA ARG A 53 -0.68 5.21 5.09
C ARG A 53 0.18 4.17 4.36
N ARG A 54 -0.36 3.48 3.36
CA ARG A 54 0.38 2.49 2.55
C ARG A 54 1.47 3.13 1.71
N MET A 55 1.23 4.31 1.13
CA MET A 55 2.27 5.06 0.41
C MET A 55 3.42 5.44 1.35
N PHE A 56 3.11 5.86 2.58
CA PHE A 56 4.11 6.16 3.59
C PHE A 56 4.92 4.92 3.97
N GLN A 57 4.26 3.76 4.15
CA GLN A 57 4.96 2.49 4.40
C GLN A 57 5.90 2.13 3.25
N GLY A 58 5.44 2.24 2.00
CA GLY A 58 6.30 1.98 0.84
C GLY A 58 7.54 2.87 0.81
N HIS A 59 7.42 4.13 1.23
CA HIS A 59 8.59 4.99 1.38
C HIS A 59 9.54 4.51 2.50
N LEU A 60 9.00 4.05 3.64
CA LEU A 60 9.82 3.47 4.71
C LEU A 60 10.54 2.19 4.24
N ASP A 61 9.91 1.38 3.41
CA ASP A 61 10.52 0.16 2.86
C ASP A 61 11.68 0.49 1.91
N VAL A 62 11.51 1.50 1.04
CA VAL A 62 12.61 2.04 0.21
C VAL A 62 13.77 2.52 1.08
N ARG A 63 13.47 3.26 2.16
CA ARG A 63 14.48 3.74 3.09
C ARG A 63 15.22 2.60 3.78
N ALA A 64 14.49 1.61 4.30
CA ALA A 64 15.07 0.45 4.97
C ALA A 64 16.00 -0.34 4.02
N ALA A 65 15.63 -0.49 2.75
CA ALA A 65 16.46 -1.13 1.74
C ALA A 65 17.75 -0.34 1.45
N ALA A 66 17.67 1.00 1.43
CA ALA A 66 18.83 1.87 1.24
C ALA A 66 19.75 1.93 2.48
N GLU A 67 19.18 1.78 3.68
CA GLU A 67 19.88 1.85 4.97
C GLU A 67 20.64 0.55 5.33
N GLN A 68 20.91 -0.36 4.37
CA GLN A 68 21.51 -1.69 4.62
C GLN A 68 22.50 -1.74 5.80
N VAL A 69 22.05 -2.51 6.80
CA VAL A 69 22.67 -3.00 8.04
C VAL A 69 24.17 -2.75 8.14
N VAL A 70 24.54 -1.71 8.90
CA VAL A 70 25.90 -1.60 9.46
C VAL A 70 26.14 -2.86 10.29
N LYS A 71 26.94 -3.77 9.74
CA LYS A 71 27.39 -4.96 10.45
C LYS A 71 28.20 -4.48 11.65
N VAL A 72 27.62 -4.49 12.84
CA VAL A 72 28.37 -4.27 14.08
C VAL A 72 29.39 -5.39 14.16
N ARG A 73 30.63 -5.11 13.77
CA ARG A 73 31.78 -5.95 14.10
C ARG A 73 31.97 -5.79 15.60
N GLY A 74 31.41 -6.73 16.36
CA GLY A 74 31.76 -6.90 17.77
C GLY A 74 33.27 -7.11 17.89
N SER A 75 33.88 -6.30 18.75
CA SER A 75 35.27 -6.41 19.21
C SER A 75 35.44 -7.54 20.21
#